data_AF-A0A534ZKV7-F1
#
_entry.id   AF-A0A534ZKV7-F1
#
_cell.length_a   1.000
_cell.length_b   1.000
_cell.length_c   1.000
_cell.angle_alpha   90.00
_cell.angle_beta   90.00
_cell.angle_gamma   90.00
#
_symmetry.space_group_name_H-M   'P 1'
#
loop_
_entity.id
_entity.type
_entity.pdbx_description
1 polymer ?
#
loop_
_entity_poly.entity_id
_entity_poly.type
_entity_poly.pdbx_seq_one_letter_code
_entity_poly.pdbx_strand_id
1 'polypeptide(L)' 'MAADTLDDCALVIMAKAPRAGHVKTRLAQVLAPEAIVALYRCLIEDTLALARAVGAPRIAVVCPAGHEDELAGWLG' A
#
# COMPACT_ATOMS: atom_id res chain seq x y z
N MET A 1 15.64 25.31 -17.30
CA MET A 1 15.11 25.11 -15.94
C MET A 1 13.64 24.71 -16.08
N ALA A 2 13.38 23.42 -16.35
CA ALA A 2 12.01 22.88 -16.40
C ALA A 2 11.67 22.42 -14.98
N ALA A 3 11.46 23.39 -14.10
CA ALA A 3 10.77 23.12 -12.85
C ALA A 3 9.27 23.10 -13.18
N ASP A 4 8.58 22.14 -12.57
CA ASP A 4 7.17 22.26 -12.20
C ASP A 4 6.11 21.72 -13.20
N THR A 5 5.95 20.39 -13.24
CA THR A 5 4.72 19.78 -13.78
C THR A 5 4.28 18.54 -13.00
N LEU A 6 4.96 18.23 -11.88
CA LEU A 6 4.61 17.10 -11.03
C LEU A 6 3.72 17.52 -9.84
N ASP A 7 3.59 18.81 -9.53
CA ASP A 7 2.73 19.27 -8.43
C ASP A 7 1.24 18.95 -8.64
N ASP A 8 0.82 18.74 -9.90
CA ASP A 8 -0.53 18.28 -10.27
C ASP A 8 -0.67 16.75 -10.39
N CYS A 9 0.40 15.98 -10.17
CA CYS A 9 0.40 14.52 -10.29
C CYS A 9 0.29 13.86 -8.92
N ALA A 10 -0.50 12.78 -8.81
CA ALA A 10 -0.58 11.96 -7.61
C ALA A 10 -0.32 10.49 -7.95
N LEU A 11 0.55 9.86 -7.16
CA LEU A 11 0.73 8.41 -7.17
C LEU A 11 -0.31 7.78 -6.24
N VAL A 12 -1.22 6.99 -6.82
CA VAL A 12 -2.25 6.27 -6.07
C VAL A 12 -1.84 4.81 -5.90
N ILE A 13 -1.66 4.39 -4.65
CA ILE A 13 -1.36 3.00 -4.27
C ILE A 13 -2.65 2.36 -3.79
N MET A 14 -3.07 1.28 -4.45
CA MET A 14 -4.27 0.55 -4.05
C MET A 14 -3.91 -0.52 -3.02
N ALA A 15 -4.53 -0.45 -1.85
CA ALA A 15 -4.31 -1.40 -0.76
C ALA A 15 -5.63 -1.86 -0.15
N LYS A 16 -5.66 -3.12 0.31
CA LYS A 16 -6.73 -3.68 1.14
C LYS A 16 -6.28 -3.75 2.60
N ALA A 17 -7.25 -3.84 3.52
CA ALA A 17 -6.99 -4.09 4.92
C ALA A 17 -6.17 -5.39 5.08
N PRO A 18 -5.14 -5.41 5.94
CA PRO A 18 -4.22 -6.53 6.07
C PRO A 18 -4.86 -7.69 6.86
N ARG A 19 -5.86 -8.33 6.27
CA ARG A 19 -6.65 -9.43 6.86
C ARG A 19 -6.34 -10.76 6.17
N ALA A 20 -6.20 -11.83 6.95
CA ALA A 20 -6.06 -13.18 6.43
C ALA A 20 -7.21 -13.52 5.47
N GLY A 21 -6.91 -14.25 4.39
CA GLY A 21 -7.89 -14.61 3.36
C GLY A 21 -8.36 -13.47 2.44
N HIS A 22 -7.94 -12.22 2.69
CA HIS A 22 -8.36 -11.05 1.89
C HIS A 22 -7.22 -10.44 1.06
N VAL A 23 -5.98 -10.73 1.44
CA VAL A 23 -4.77 -10.24 0.77
C VAL A 23 -3.92 -11.41 0.29
N LYS A 24 -3.33 -11.24 -0.90
CA LYS A 24 -2.39 -12.19 -1.53
C LYS A 24 -2.83 -13.65 -1.42
N THR A 25 -4.12 -13.94 -1.63
CA THR A 25 -4.74 -15.26 -1.45
C THR A 25 -4.11 -16.36 -2.30
N ARG A 26 -3.49 -16.01 -3.43
CA ARG A 26 -2.71 -16.96 -4.24
C ARG A 26 -1.52 -17.56 -3.48
N LEU A 27 -0.99 -16.87 -2.47
CA LEU A 27 0.08 -17.36 -1.61
C LEU A 27 -0.41 -18.33 -0.52
N ALA A 28 -1.73 -18.49 -0.34
CA ALA A 28 -2.30 -19.41 0.66
C ALA A 28 -1.94 -20.89 0.40
N GLN A 29 -1.49 -21.23 -0.80
CA GLN A 29 -1.02 -22.59 -1.13
C GLN A 29 0.40 -22.87 -0.60
N VAL A 30 1.15 -21.84 -0.21
CA VAL A 30 2.59 -21.94 0.10
C VAL A 30 2.99 -21.26 1.41
N LEU A 31 2.15 -20.41 1.99
CA LEU A 31 2.42 -19.67 3.23
C LEU A 31 1.25 -19.78 4.20
N ALA A 32 1.57 -19.78 5.50
CA ALA A 32 0.58 -19.67 6.57
C ALA A 32 -0.15 -18.31 6.52
N PRO A 33 -1.42 -18.23 6.94
CA PRO A 33 -2.21 -16.99 6.89
C PRO A 33 -1.54 -15.78 7.54
N GLU A 34 -0.89 -15.97 8.68
CA GLU A 34 -0.19 -14.92 9.43
C GLU A 34 1.04 -14.43 8.67
N ALA A 35 1.78 -15.34 8.05
CA ALA A 35 2.94 -15.01 7.21
C ALA A 35 2.52 -14.24 5.95
N ILE A 36 1.34 -14.53 5.39
CA ILE A 36 0.78 -13.79 4.26
C ILE A 36 0.45 -12.35 4.65
N VAL A 37 -0.18 -12.16 5.81
CA VAL A 37 -0.51 -10.81 6.30
C VAL A 37 0.78 -10.02 6.59
N ALA A 38 1.76 -10.64 7.26
CA ALA A 38 3.04 -10.00 7.53
C ALA A 38 3.77 -9.61 6.24
N LEU A 39 3.89 -10.53 5.28
CA LEU A 39 4.49 -10.25 3.97
C LEU A 39 3.76 -9.15 3.23
N TYR A 40 2.42 -9.18 3.22
CA TYR A 40 1.63 -8.14 2.59
C TYR A 40 1.89 -6.75 3.19
N ARG A 41 2.07 -6.67 4.51
CA ARG A 41 2.40 -5.40 5.17
C ARG A 41 3.75 -4.87 4.69
N CYS A 42 4.79 -5.71 4.71
CA CYS A 42 6.11 -5.34 4.20
C CYS A 42 6.04 -4.84 2.74
N LEU A 43 5.30 -5.52 1.87
CA LEU A 43 5.16 -5.10 0.46
C LEU A 43 4.58 -3.68 0.30
N ILE A 44 3.57 -3.32 1.10
CA ILE A 44 2.97 -1.98 1.04
C ILE A 44 3.92 -0.94 1.63
N GLU A 45 4.55 -1.25 2.77
CA GLU A 45 5.53 -0.38 3.43
C GLU A 45 6.73 -0.09 2.51
N ASP A 46 7.26 -1.12 1.83
CA ASP A 46 8.33 -1.01 0.85
C ASP A 46 7.90 -0.19 -0.38
N THR A 47 6.66 -0.38 -0.85
CA THR A 47 6.11 0.41 -1.97
C THR A 47 6.01 1.89 -1.60
N LEU A 48 5.55 2.20 -0.38
CA LEU A 48 5.48 3.57 0.13
C LEU A 48 6.88 4.17 0.31
N ALA A 49 7.84 3.40 0.83
CA ALA A 49 9.22 3.82 0.97
C ALA A 49 9.86 4.13 -0.40
N LEU A 50 9.63 3.28 -1.39
CA LEU A 50 10.09 3.48 -2.75
C LEU A 50 9.46 4.73 -3.39
N ALA A 51 8.14 4.90 -3.26
CA ALA A 51 7.43 6.07 -3.75
C ALA A 51 7.98 7.38 -3.18
N ARG A 52 8.30 7.40 -1.88
CA ARG A 52 8.98 8.53 -1.24
C ARG A 52 10.39 8.73 -1.77
N ALA A 53 11.16 7.66 -1.92
CA ALA A 53 12.55 7.73 -2.39
C ALA A 53 12.70 8.26 -3.82
N VAL A 54 11.72 8.00 -4.71
CA VAL A 54 11.71 8.54 -6.07
C VAL A 54 11.17 9.97 -6.18
N GLY A 55 10.82 10.59 -5.04
CA GLY A 55 10.31 11.96 -5.00
C GLY A 55 8.89 12.09 -5.57
N ALA A 56 8.03 11.09 -5.35
CA ALA A 56 6.63 11.21 -5.75
C ALA A 56 5.98 12.43 -5.07
N PRO A 57 5.42 13.38 -5.83
CA PRO A 57 4.96 14.68 -5.33
C PRO A 57 3.81 14.54 -4.32
N ARG A 58 2.86 13.65 -4.61
CA ARG A 58 1.72 13.31 -3.75
C ARG A 58 1.51 11.81 -3.77
N ILE A 59 1.39 11.20 -2.60
CA ILE A 59 1.14 9.76 -2.45
C ILE A 59 -0.20 9.59 -1.74
N ALA A 60 -1.11 8.88 -2.36
CA ALA A 60 -2.40 8.52 -1.78
C ALA A 60 -2.55 7.01 -1.72
N VAL A 61 -3.10 6.50 -0.62
CA VAL A 61 -3.50 5.09 -0.52
C VAL A 61 -5.00 5.01 -0.63
N VAL A 62 -5.49 4.21 -1.57
CA VAL A 62 -6.94 4.01 -1.79
C VAL A 62 -7.29 2.57 -1.45
N CYS A 63 -8.43 2.39 -0.79
CA CYS A 63 -8.94 1.09 -0.39
C CYS A 63 -10.41 0.89 -0.78
N PRO A 64 -10.90 -0.37 -0.80
CA PRO A 64 -12.33 -0.64 -0.85
C PRO A 64 -13.09 0.02 0.31
N ALA A 65 -14.38 0.29 0.12
CA ALA A 65 -15.23 0.80 1.18
C ALA A 65 -15.28 -0.14 2.39
N GLY A 66 -15.21 0.41 3.59
CA GLY A 66 -15.18 -0.32 4.87
C GLY A 66 -13.79 -0.86 5.26
N HIS A 67 -12.73 -0.39 4.61
CA HIS A 67 -11.34 -0.75 4.91
C HIS A 67 -10.53 0.45 5.44
N GLU A 68 -11.13 1.64 5.48
CA GLU A 68 -10.49 2.93 5.73
C GLU A 68 -9.82 2.96 7.12
N ASP A 69 -10.55 2.64 8.18
CA ASP A 69 -10.06 2.72 9.56
C ASP A 69 -8.87 1.80 9.82
N GLU A 70 -8.91 0.58 9.28
CA GLU A 70 -7.80 -0.38 9.44
C GLU A 70 -6.55 0.03 8.67
N LEU A 71 -6.72 0.65 7.49
CA LEU A 71 -5.58 1.19 6.75
C LEU A 71 -5.01 2.42 7.44
N ALA A 72 -5.84 3.35 7.88
CA ALA A 72 -5.41 4.55 8.58
C ALA A 72 -4.70 4.18 9.89
N GLY A 73 -5.23 3.23 10.66
CA GLY A 73 -4.60 2.74 11.89
C GLY A 73 -3.27 2.02 11.67
N TRP A 74 -2.99 1.54 10.46
CA TRP A 74 -1.72 0.92 10.10
C TRP A 74 -0.72 1.90 9.49
N LEU A 75 -1.15 2.73 8.53
CA LEU A 75 -0.28 3.53 7.68
C LEU A 75 -0.07 4.97 8.18
N GLY A 76 -0.83 5.41 9.19
CA GLY A 76 -0.79 6.77 9.73
C GLY A 76 -1.39 7.80 8.79
#